data_AF-A0A7S0HP16-F1
#
_entry.id   AF-A0A7S0HP16-F1
#
_cell.length_a   1.000
_cell.length_b   1.000
_cell.length_c   1.000
_cell.angle_alpha   90.00
_cell.angle_beta   90.00
_cell.angle_gamma   90.00
#
_symmetry.space_group_name_H-M   'P 1'
#
loop_
_entity.id
_entity.type
_entity.pdbx_description
1 polymer ?
#
loop_
_entity_poly.entity_id
_entity_poly.type
_entity_poly.pdbx_seq_one_letter_code
_entity_poly.pdbx_strand_id
1 'polypeptide(L)'
;PPSAPLKIHVNLTQKLISQSTVSAGSDNTITVSLRSAYGFFTGHSITLAGLVKSLTPTGPLFVQADVRDADQAVVTSSNISGKWYQNNGTLIFSDFQRDVEAANAYVIQFSLRNSLSSQRSPAI
;
A
#
# COMPACT_ATOMS: atom_id res chain seq x y z
N PRO A 1 29.26 21.25 -1.70
CA PRO A 1 27.97 21.53 -1.02
C PRO A 1 27.81 20.65 0.23
N PRO A 2 27.36 21.19 1.38
CA PRO A 2 27.28 20.42 2.61
C PRO A 2 26.19 19.34 2.49
N SER A 3 26.58 18.12 2.82
CA SER A 3 25.73 16.92 2.90
C SER A 3 24.65 17.15 3.96
N ALA A 4 23.37 17.06 3.58
CA ALA A 4 22.25 17.05 4.51
C ALA A 4 21.85 15.58 4.77
N PRO A 5 22.16 14.99 5.93
CA PRO A 5 22.16 13.54 6.09
C PRO A 5 20.77 12.90 6.26
N LEU A 6 19.70 13.69 6.40
CA LEU A 6 18.32 13.20 6.34
C LEU A 6 17.35 14.38 6.16
N LYS A 7 16.71 14.51 4.99
CA LYS A 7 15.64 15.49 4.76
C LYS A 7 14.32 14.73 4.64
N ILE A 8 13.41 14.95 5.59
CA ILE A 8 12.10 14.31 5.59
C ILE A 8 11.19 15.10 4.63
N HIS A 9 10.92 14.52 3.47
CA HIS A 9 9.98 15.05 2.50
C HIS A 9 8.82 14.06 2.33
N VAL A 10 7.79 14.18 3.16
CA VAL A 10 6.54 13.46 2.94
C VAL A 10 5.44 14.48 2.64
N ASN A 11 5.16 14.66 1.36
CA ASN A 11 4.02 15.46 0.89
C ASN A 11 3.20 14.59 -0.05
N LEU A 12 2.29 13.81 0.55
CA LEU A 12 1.33 13.01 -0.18
C LEU A 12 0.20 13.92 -0.65
N THR A 13 0.08 14.08 -1.97
CA THR A 13 -0.98 14.87 -2.60
C THR A 13 -2.24 14.04 -2.82
N GLN A 14 -2.14 12.71 -2.77
CA GLN A 14 -3.28 11.80 -2.85
C GLN A 14 -3.09 10.60 -1.94
N LYS A 15 -4.16 10.23 -1.22
CA LYS A 15 -4.30 8.97 -0.50
C LYS A 15 -5.73 8.47 -0.68
N LEU A 16 -5.90 7.48 -1.56
CA LEU A 16 -7.17 6.80 -1.76
C LEU A 16 -7.02 5.33 -1.38
N ILE A 17 -7.97 4.80 -0.62
CA ILE A 17 -8.02 3.38 -0.27
C ILE A 17 -9.41 2.87 -0.61
N SER A 18 -9.49 1.79 -1.37
CA SER A 18 -10.73 1.09 -1.69
C SER A 18 -10.58 -0.41 -1.45
N GLN A 19 -11.72 -1.10 -1.39
CA GLN A 19 -11.79 -2.52 -1.11
C GLN A 19 -12.84 -3.19 -1.99
N SER A 20 -12.62 -4.43 -2.42
CA SER A 20 -13.53 -5.13 -3.33
C SER A 20 -14.77 -5.68 -2.65
N THR A 21 -14.71 -6.04 -1.37
CA THR A 21 -15.86 -6.59 -0.64
C THR A 21 -15.76 -6.42 0.88
N VAL A 22 -16.91 -6.22 1.53
CA VAL A 22 -17.05 -6.25 3.01
C VAL A 22 -17.49 -7.62 3.53
N SER A 23 -17.78 -8.58 2.64
CA SER A 23 -18.43 -9.84 3.00
C SER A 23 -17.56 -10.65 3.95
N ALA A 24 -18.20 -11.21 4.98
CA ALA A 24 -17.53 -12.00 6.01
C ALA A 24 -16.88 -13.25 5.41
N GLY A 25 -15.62 -13.51 5.79
CA GLY A 25 -14.86 -14.68 5.35
C GLY A 25 -14.44 -14.69 3.88
N SER A 26 -14.82 -13.70 3.08
CA SER A 26 -14.41 -13.52 1.69
C SER A 26 -13.02 -12.91 1.57
N ASP A 27 -12.36 -13.18 0.45
CA ASP A 27 -11.14 -12.47 0.08
C ASP A 27 -11.48 -11.06 -0.42
N ASN A 28 -10.79 -10.08 0.16
CA ASN A 28 -11.01 -8.67 -0.07
C ASN A 28 -9.73 -8.06 -0.63
N THR A 29 -9.81 -7.59 -1.88
CA THR A 29 -8.71 -6.90 -2.54
C THR A 29 -8.72 -5.45 -2.11
N ILE A 30 -7.68 -5.05 -1.38
CA ILE A 30 -7.44 -3.68 -0.97
C ILE A 30 -6.61 -3.00 -2.06
N THR A 31 -7.09 -1.86 -2.55
CA THR A 31 -6.38 -1.02 -3.51
C THR A 31 -6.03 0.30 -2.85
N VAL A 32 -4.74 0.64 -2.82
CA VAL A 32 -4.22 1.88 -2.25
C VAL A 32 -3.58 2.69 -3.36
N SER A 33 -4.05 3.92 -3.59
CA SER A 33 -3.45 4.86 -4.52
C SER A 33 -2.80 6.01 -3.74
N LEU A 34 -1.49 6.14 -3.89
CA LEU A 34 -0.68 7.19 -3.29
C LEU A 34 -0.11 8.07 -4.39
N ARG A 35 -0.12 9.39 -4.22
CA ARG A 35 0.64 10.32 -5.07
C ARG A 35 1.46 11.21 -4.16
N SER A 36 2.72 11.44 -4.52
CA SER A 36 3.64 12.28 -3.77
C SER A 36 4.14 13.43 -4.64
N ALA A 37 4.35 14.59 -4.02
CA ALA A 37 5.00 15.74 -4.67
C ALA A 37 6.50 15.50 -4.94
N TYR A 38 7.07 14.45 -4.34
CA TYR A 38 8.46 14.04 -4.50
C TYR A 38 8.51 12.59 -4.96
N GLY A 39 9.55 12.26 -5.73
CA GLY A 39 9.78 10.89 -6.14
C GLY A 39 10.11 9.97 -4.95
N PHE A 40 9.75 8.70 -5.07
CA PHE A 40 10.17 7.65 -4.13
C PHE A 40 11.43 6.99 -4.69
N PHE A 41 12.50 6.96 -3.92
CA PHE A 41 13.73 6.25 -4.31
C PHE A 41 13.68 4.78 -3.88
N THR A 42 14.43 3.95 -4.60
CA THR A 42 14.70 2.56 -4.21
C THR A 42 15.27 2.49 -2.79
N GLY A 43 14.87 1.45 -2.03
CA GLY A 43 15.31 1.24 -0.64
C GLY A 43 14.42 1.90 0.43
N HIS A 44 13.37 2.64 0.07
CA HIS A 44 12.34 3.03 1.02
C HIS A 44 11.41 1.87 1.37
N SER A 45 10.76 1.97 2.54
CA SER A 45 9.68 1.05 2.94
C SER A 45 8.37 1.80 3.08
N ILE A 46 7.28 1.20 2.61
CA ILE A 46 5.92 1.66 2.87
C ILE A 46 5.30 0.72 3.88
N THR A 47 4.69 1.32 4.91
CA THR A 47 3.94 0.60 5.94
C THR A 47 2.48 1.00 5.87
N LEU A 48 1.61 0.01 5.67
CA LEU A 48 0.16 0.14 5.79
C LEU A 48 -0.25 -0.49 7.12
N ALA A 49 -0.84 0.29 8.01
CA ALA A 49 -1.26 -0.16 9.34
C ALA A 49 -2.76 0.07 9.57
N GLY A 50 -3.32 -0.64 10.55
CA GLY A 50 -4.74 -0.54 10.92
C GLY A 50 -5.65 -1.51 10.16
N LEU A 51 -5.09 -2.44 9.39
CA LEU A 51 -5.82 -3.49 8.64
C LEU A 51 -6.21 -4.65 9.57
N VAL A 52 -6.89 -4.34 10.67
CA VAL A 52 -7.24 -5.33 11.70
C VAL A 52 -8.39 -6.25 11.27
N LYS A 53 -8.61 -7.33 12.02
CA LYS A 53 -9.69 -8.31 11.79
C LYS A 53 -9.60 -9.09 10.47
N SER A 54 -8.43 -9.13 9.83
CA SER A 54 -8.19 -10.09 8.77
C SER A 54 -7.93 -11.50 9.31
N LEU A 55 -8.43 -12.53 8.60
CA LEU A 55 -8.09 -13.94 8.82
C LEU A 55 -6.87 -14.40 8.02
N THR A 56 -6.25 -13.54 7.21
CA THR A 56 -5.02 -13.88 6.50
C THR A 56 -3.91 -14.13 7.53
N PRO A 57 -3.29 -15.32 7.55
CA PRO A 57 -2.19 -15.63 8.47
C PRO A 57 -0.99 -14.73 8.23
N THR A 58 -0.27 -14.36 9.30
CA THR A 58 1.04 -13.68 9.21
C THR A 58 1.98 -14.42 8.26
N GLY A 59 2.64 -13.69 7.38
CA GLY A 59 3.53 -14.29 6.38
C GLY A 59 3.84 -13.37 5.20
N PRO A 60 4.51 -13.91 4.16
CA PRO A 60 4.67 -13.20 2.91
C PRO A 60 3.30 -12.98 2.24
N LEU A 61 3.08 -11.77 1.76
CA LEU A 61 1.88 -11.38 1.03
C LEU A 61 2.26 -10.90 -0.36
N PHE A 62 1.57 -11.40 -1.38
CA PHE A 62 1.74 -10.89 -2.72
C PHE A 62 1.17 -9.47 -2.83
N VAL A 63 1.97 -8.55 -3.34
CA VAL A 63 1.60 -7.16 -3.55
C VAL A 63 1.89 -6.80 -5.01
N GLN A 64 0.83 -6.44 -5.74
CA GLN A 64 0.98 -5.82 -7.05
C GLN A 64 1.14 -4.31 -6.86
N ALA A 65 2.08 -3.73 -7.58
CA ALA A 65 2.34 -2.31 -7.57
C ALA A 65 2.47 -1.77 -8.99
N ASP A 66 1.56 -0.86 -9.34
CA ASP A 66 1.59 -0.14 -10.60
C ASP A 66 1.98 1.33 -10.35
N VAL A 67 2.86 1.85 -11.20
CA VAL A 67 3.09 3.29 -11.33
C VAL A 67 2.23 3.78 -12.48
N ARG A 68 1.40 4.79 -12.22
CA ARG A 68 0.53 5.44 -13.20
C ARG A 68 0.91 6.90 -13.39
N ASP A 69 0.91 7.35 -14.62
CA ASP A 69 1.18 8.76 -14.94
C ASP A 69 -0.03 9.66 -14.66
N ALA A 70 0.05 10.92 -15.10
CA ALA A 70 -1.05 11.88 -14.96
C ALA A 70 -2.33 11.42 -15.67
N ASP A 71 -2.21 10.74 -16.81
CA ASP A 71 -3.29 10.24 -17.65
C ASP A 71 -3.81 8.86 -17.21
N GLN A 72 -3.37 8.36 -16.05
CA GLN A 72 -3.70 7.06 -15.48
C GLN A 72 -3.19 5.84 -16.27
N ALA A 73 -2.31 6.05 -17.25
CA ALA A 73 -1.68 4.97 -17.98
C ALA A 73 -0.63 4.27 -17.11
N VAL A 74 -0.57 2.95 -17.19
CA VAL A 74 0.41 2.15 -16.44
C VAL A 74 1.78 2.31 -17.10
N VAL A 75 2.70 2.99 -16.41
CA VAL A 75 4.08 3.21 -16.85
C VAL A 75 4.95 2.01 -16.51
N THR A 76 4.74 1.43 -15.33
CA THR A 76 5.42 0.21 -14.91
C THR A 76 4.55 -0.58 -13.94
N SER A 77 4.66 -1.90 -14.00
CA SER A 77 4.04 -2.83 -13.04
C SER A 77 5.12 -3.67 -12.39
N SER A 78 4.95 -4.00 -11.12
CA SER A 78 5.87 -4.83 -10.36
C SER A 78 5.10 -5.68 -9.38
N ASN A 79 5.56 -6.92 -9.23
CA ASN A 79 5.05 -7.83 -8.21
C ASN A 79 6.12 -7.93 -7.13
N ILE A 80 5.76 -7.53 -5.92
CA ILE A 80 6.67 -7.52 -4.77
C ILE A 80 6.11 -8.37 -3.64
N SER A 81 7.00 -8.86 -2.78
CA SER A 81 6.61 -9.60 -1.58
C SER A 81 6.55 -8.64 -0.39
N GLY A 82 5.37 -8.49 0.20
CA GLY A 82 5.17 -7.75 1.44
C GLY A 82 5.25 -8.67 2.66
N LYS A 83 5.65 -8.11 3.79
CA LYS A 83 5.59 -8.75 5.11
C LYS A 83 4.28 -8.38 5.78
N TRP A 84 3.37 -9.35 5.90
CA TRP A 84 2.08 -9.19 6.54
C TRP A 84 2.11 -9.68 7.98
N TYR A 85 1.60 -8.85 8.90
CA TYR A 85 1.47 -9.13 10.32
C TYR A 85 -0.01 -9.05 10.72
N GLN A 86 -0.62 -10.22 10.92
CA GLN A 86 -2.05 -10.33 11.21
C GLN A 86 -2.42 -9.72 12.57
N ASN A 87 -1.55 -9.89 13.58
CA ASN A 87 -1.81 -9.52 14.97
C ASN A 87 -2.03 -8.00 15.16
N ASN A 88 -1.29 -7.18 14.42
CA ASN A 88 -1.40 -5.72 14.47
C ASN A 88 -1.97 -5.11 13.17
N GLY A 89 -2.37 -5.95 12.22
CA GLY A 89 -2.95 -5.53 10.94
C GLY A 89 -2.01 -4.64 10.13
N THR A 90 -0.75 -5.06 10.00
CA THR A 90 0.30 -4.27 9.34
C THR A 90 0.89 -4.99 8.14
N LEU A 91 0.97 -4.31 7.00
CA LEU A 91 1.67 -4.73 5.80
C LEU A 91 2.86 -3.81 5.55
N ILE A 92 4.05 -4.39 5.41
CA ILE A 92 5.29 -3.65 5.11
C ILE A 92 5.88 -4.17 3.80
N PHE A 93 6.27 -3.29 2.89
CA PHE A 93 6.97 -3.66 1.65
C PHE A 93 8.01 -2.62 1.28
N SER A 94 9.13 -3.07 0.68
CA SER A 94 10.32 -2.25 0.44
C SER A 94 11.05 -2.51 -0.88
N ASP A 95 10.61 -3.48 -1.69
CA ASP A 95 11.33 -3.94 -2.88
C ASP A 95 10.90 -3.20 -4.15
N PHE A 96 10.87 -1.87 -4.08
CA PHE A 96 10.64 -1.02 -5.23
C PHE A 96 11.80 -1.22 -6.21
N GLN A 97 11.51 -1.74 -7.41
CA GLN A 97 12.53 -2.05 -8.42
C GLN A 97 13.10 -0.80 -9.10
N ARG A 98 12.39 0.32 -9.00
CA ARG A 98 12.76 1.60 -9.61
C ARG A 98 12.33 2.77 -8.75
N ASP A 99 13.04 3.88 -8.95
CA ASP A 99 12.61 5.17 -8.45
C ASP A 99 11.30 5.55 -9.14
N VAL A 100 10.35 6.07 -8.37
CA VAL A 100 9.09 6.60 -8.88
C VAL A 100 9.23 8.10 -8.94
N GLU A 101 9.03 8.69 -10.11
CA GLU A 101 9.09 10.15 -10.27
C GLU A 101 7.97 10.86 -9.48
N ALA A 102 8.19 12.15 -9.19
CA ALA A 102 7.17 12.99 -8.58
C ALA A 102 5.88 13.02 -9.42
N ALA A 103 4.74 13.24 -8.76
CA ALA A 103 3.40 13.32 -9.37
C ALA A 103 2.85 12.04 -10.01
N ASN A 104 3.65 11.00 -10.20
CA ASN A 104 3.12 9.68 -10.57
C ASN A 104 2.34 9.07 -9.40
N ALA A 105 1.25 8.38 -9.73
CA ALA A 105 0.44 7.66 -8.75
C ALA A 105 0.98 6.23 -8.58
N TYR A 106 1.20 5.84 -7.33
CA TYR A 106 1.56 4.49 -6.93
C TYR A 106 0.30 3.74 -6.51
N VAL A 107 -0.13 2.78 -7.31
CA VAL A 107 -1.33 1.95 -7.08
C VAL A 107 -0.89 0.58 -6.59
N ILE A 108 -1.18 0.30 -5.32
CA ILE A 108 -0.83 -0.94 -4.63
C ILE A 108 -2.08 -1.78 -4.49
N GLN A 109 -1.98 -3.07 -4.80
CA GLN A 109 -3.08 -4.03 -4.64
C GLN A 109 -2.59 -5.28 -3.91
N PHE A 110 -3.37 -5.71 -2.91
CA PHE A 110 -3.14 -6.95 -2.18
C PHE A 110 -4.47 -7.49 -1.64
N SER A 111 -4.55 -8.80 -1.38
CA SER A 111 -5.77 -9.43 -0.89
C SER A 111 -5.63 -9.85 0.56
N LEU A 112 -6.61 -9.49 1.39
CA LEU A 112 -6.75 -9.96 2.76
C LEU A 112 -8.08 -10.69 2.92
N ARG A 113 -8.13 -11.74 3.72
CA ARG A 113 -9.36 -12.45 4.05
C ARG A 113 -10.08 -11.73 5.17
N ASN A 114 -11.35 -11.36 4.97
CA ASN A 114 -12.17 -10.68 5.98
C ASN A 114 -12.49 -11.61 7.17
N SER A 115 -12.77 -11.04 8.36
CA SER A 115 -13.27 -11.80 9.51
C SER A 115 -14.61 -12.48 9.23
N LEU A 116 -14.87 -13.58 9.94
CA LEU A 116 -16.18 -14.23 9.96
C LEU A 116 -17.22 -13.45 10.78
N SER A 117 -16.77 -12.64 11.74
CA SER A 117 -17.61 -11.73 12.51
C SER A 117 -17.71 -10.37 11.81
N SER A 118 -18.91 -9.77 11.82
CA SER A 118 -19.10 -8.44 11.26
C SER A 118 -18.27 -7.41 12.05
N GLN A 119 -17.59 -6.52 11.33
CA GLN A 119 -17.04 -5.32 11.93
C GLN A 119 -18.19 -4.32 12.08
N ARG A 120 -18.48 -3.89 13.31
CA ARG A 120 -19.38 -2.75 13.54
C ARG A 120 -18.79 -1.55 12.78
N SER A 121 -19.59 -0.92 11.91
CA SER A 121 -19.17 0.30 11.22
C SER A 121 -18.67 1.30 12.28
N PRO A 122 -17.57 2.03 12.02
CA PRO A 122 -17.19 3.14 12.87
C PRO A 122 -18.39 4.06 13.08
N ALA A 123 -18.59 4.53 14.31
CA ALA A 123 -19.54 5.61 14.54
C ALA A 123 -19.03 6.84 13.77
N ILE A 124 -19.93 7.48 13.01
CA ILE A 124 -19.66 8.73 12.30
C ILE A 124 -19.59 9.87 13.30
#